data_AF-A0A967C728-F1
#
_entry.id   AF-A0A967C728-F1
#
_cell.length_a   1.000
_cell.length_b   1.000
_cell.length_c   1.000
_cell.angle_alpha   90.00
_cell.angle_beta   90.00
_cell.angle_gamma   90.00
#
_symmetry.space_group_name_H-M   'P 1'
#
loop_
_entity.id
_entity.type
_entity.pdbx_description
1 polymer ?
#
loop_
_entity_poly.entity_id
_entity_poly.type
_entity_poly.pdbx_seq_one_letter_code
_entity_poly.pdbx_strand_id
1 'polypeptide(L)'
;MTPSSAAMPSLAAPLTPTPAEAWNRLQELDAQIERVVLQRQHPISGLLPASTAHTVHGNYGDAWVRDCVYSIQCVWGLALAHRRLSGASTRVYELEQRVLQLMRGLLNAMLRQAAKVERFKHSLAPLDALHAKYDTASGEPVVPDDGWGHLQLDATALFLLQLAQLTRSGLVVIQTEHERDFIQNLVYYVARAYRVADYGIWERGDKGNHGLPERNASSIGLVKAALEALEGLDLYGPHGDGRCSLHIPHDAIVRLRRALTSLLPRESASKEVDAACLSVIGYPAWAVEDARLVERTRTKIRTELGGPYGYKRFRRDGHQTVVEDHTRLHYEREELAQFEHIECEWPLFLAYELVTACCEERWSEAWSWREQLARLAVEIEGVPLLPELYLVPEPLIEAERRQPGSQQRIANDNVPLLWTQSLTWLGDLLLQGLLEPADLDPSGRRLGSSLGANEVLVALVPASAAIAAALEAAGLPVSRP
;
A
#
# COMPACT_ATOMS: atom_id res chain seq x y z
N MET A 1 42.61 -10.72 -6.28
CA MET A 1 42.49 -9.26 -6.04
C MET A 1 41.03 -8.98 -5.78
N THR A 2 40.67 -8.89 -4.51
CA THR A 2 39.32 -8.59 -4.02
C THR A 2 39.04 -7.10 -4.20
N PRO A 3 37.95 -6.68 -4.87
CA PRO A 3 37.56 -5.28 -4.84
C PRO A 3 37.08 -4.97 -3.42
N SER A 4 37.72 -3.96 -2.83
CA SER A 4 37.36 -3.40 -1.52
C SER A 4 35.92 -2.87 -1.58
N SER A 5 35.01 -3.50 -0.83
CA SER A 5 33.74 -2.89 -0.45
C SER A 5 34.06 -1.64 0.38
N ALA A 6 34.02 -0.47 -0.24
CA ALA A 6 34.05 0.78 0.48
C ALA A 6 32.70 0.89 1.22
N ALA A 7 32.73 0.67 2.53
CA ALA A 7 31.59 0.97 3.39
C ALA A 7 31.20 2.44 3.18
N MET A 8 29.98 2.69 2.72
CA MET A 8 29.47 4.06 2.60
C MET A 8 29.48 4.69 3.99
N PRO A 9 29.93 5.95 4.14
CA PRO A 9 29.85 6.63 5.42
C PRO A 9 28.39 6.61 5.90
N SER A 10 28.18 6.41 7.21
CA SER A 10 26.85 6.55 7.82
C SER A 10 26.40 7.99 7.64
N LEU A 11 25.65 8.23 6.57
CA LEU A 11 25.13 9.54 6.24
C LEU A 11 23.96 9.84 7.20
N ALA A 12 24.07 10.94 7.94
CA ALA A 12 23.04 11.40 8.87
C ALA A 12 21.99 12.33 8.20
N ALA A 13 22.06 12.49 6.88
CA ALA A 13 21.19 13.35 6.08
C ALA A 13 21.10 12.81 4.64
N PRO A 14 20.12 13.29 3.85
CA PRO A 14 20.14 13.11 2.39
C PRO A 14 21.39 13.74 1.77
N LEU A 15 21.74 13.29 0.56
CA LEU A 15 22.75 13.95 -0.23
C LEU A 15 22.29 15.35 -0.63
N THR A 16 23.23 16.29 -0.71
CA THR A 16 23.01 17.63 -1.26
C THR A 16 23.79 17.77 -2.56
N PRO A 17 23.33 17.13 -3.65
CA PRO A 17 24.06 17.13 -4.92
C PRO A 17 24.12 18.52 -5.54
N THR A 18 25.18 18.79 -6.31
CA THR A 18 25.17 19.94 -7.22
C THR A 18 24.08 19.75 -8.29
N PRO A 19 23.56 20.80 -8.95
CA PRO A 19 22.52 20.64 -9.97
C PRO A 19 22.88 19.64 -11.09
N ALA A 20 24.15 19.62 -11.52
CA ALA A 20 24.63 18.68 -12.53
C ALA A 20 24.63 17.23 -12.03
N GLU A 21 25.07 17.01 -10.78
CA GLU A 21 25.03 15.68 -10.19
C GLU A 21 23.60 15.20 -9.91
N ALA A 22 22.72 16.09 -9.46
CA ALA A 22 21.31 15.80 -9.24
C ALA A 22 20.65 15.35 -10.56
N TRP A 23 20.95 16.06 -11.65
CA TRP A 23 20.48 15.71 -12.98
C TRP A 23 20.98 14.34 -13.44
N ASN A 24 22.27 14.05 -13.31
CA ASN A 24 22.84 12.75 -13.71
C ASN A 24 22.19 11.60 -12.94
N ARG A 25 22.07 11.74 -11.61
CA ARG A 25 21.41 10.76 -10.74
C ARG A 25 19.95 10.54 -11.12
N LEU A 26 19.22 11.62 -11.41
CA LEU A 26 17.84 11.54 -11.87
C LEU A 26 17.73 10.80 -13.21
N GLN A 27 18.64 11.07 -14.16
CA GLN A 27 18.68 10.38 -15.45
C GLN A 27 18.97 8.88 -15.31
N GLU A 28 19.84 8.49 -14.36
CA GLU A 28 20.12 7.08 -14.06
C GLU A 28 18.87 6.36 -13.52
N LEU A 29 18.15 6.98 -12.59
CA LEU A 29 16.90 6.45 -12.05
C LEU A 29 15.80 6.40 -13.12
N ASP A 30 15.68 7.45 -13.94
CA ASP A 30 14.74 7.50 -15.06
C ASP A 30 14.97 6.33 -16.04
N ALA A 31 16.21 6.12 -16.47
CA ALA A 31 16.55 5.02 -17.37
C ALA A 31 16.23 3.63 -16.78
N GLN A 32 16.44 3.45 -15.47
CA GLN A 32 16.09 2.20 -14.79
C GLN A 32 14.56 2.00 -14.71
N ILE A 33 13.82 3.04 -14.32
CA ILE A 33 12.35 3.01 -14.21
C ILE A 33 11.71 2.80 -15.59
N GLU A 34 12.25 3.43 -16.63
CA GLU A 34 11.82 3.23 -18.02
C GLU A 34 11.93 1.75 -18.41
N ARG A 35 13.13 1.17 -18.22
CA ARG A 35 13.44 -0.22 -18.58
C ARG A 35 12.64 -1.24 -17.78
N VAL A 36 12.41 -0.99 -16.49
CA VAL A 36 11.84 -1.99 -15.58
C VAL A 36 10.33 -1.82 -15.42
N VAL A 37 9.80 -0.59 -15.37
CA VAL A 37 8.38 -0.33 -15.11
C VAL A 37 7.66 0.09 -16.38
N LEU A 38 8.09 1.18 -17.03
CA LEU A 38 7.31 1.82 -18.09
C LEU A 38 7.18 0.95 -19.35
N GLN A 39 8.22 0.18 -19.70
CA GLN A 39 8.15 -0.80 -20.80
C GLN A 39 7.12 -1.92 -20.59
N ARG A 40 6.72 -2.17 -19.35
CA ARG A 40 5.74 -3.22 -18.98
C ARG A 40 4.33 -2.66 -18.79
N GLN A 41 4.18 -1.33 -18.74
CA GLN A 41 2.88 -0.70 -18.61
C GLN A 41 2.09 -0.91 -19.90
N HIS A 42 0.92 -1.53 -19.78
CA HIS A 42 0.11 -1.83 -20.95
C HIS A 42 -0.37 -0.51 -21.62
N PRO A 43 -0.12 -0.32 -22.93
CA PRO A 43 -0.23 0.99 -23.57
C PRO A 43 -1.67 1.50 -23.72
N ILE A 44 -2.68 0.64 -23.54
CA ILE A 44 -4.09 1.01 -23.67
C ILE A 44 -4.71 1.19 -22.28
N SER A 45 -4.71 0.13 -21.47
CA SER A 45 -5.32 0.13 -20.13
C SER A 45 -4.51 0.91 -19.10
N GLY A 46 -3.20 1.06 -19.30
CA GLY A 46 -2.27 1.63 -18.32
C GLY A 46 -1.91 0.69 -17.17
N LEU A 47 -2.48 -0.51 -17.11
CA LEU A 47 -2.25 -1.45 -16.01
C LEU A 47 -0.84 -2.06 -16.08
N LEU A 48 -0.32 -2.47 -14.92
CA LEU A 48 0.94 -3.18 -14.79
C LEU A 48 0.67 -4.64 -14.36
N PRO A 49 1.37 -5.62 -14.94
CA PRO A 49 1.35 -6.98 -14.39
C PRO A 49 2.04 -6.99 -13.02
N ALA A 50 1.57 -7.85 -12.11
CA ALA A 50 2.17 -7.96 -10.77
C ALA A 50 3.61 -8.52 -10.80
N SER A 51 3.96 -9.32 -11.82
CA SER A 51 5.33 -9.83 -11.96
C SER A 51 5.74 -10.09 -13.41
N THR A 52 7.05 -10.23 -13.61
CA THR A 52 7.69 -10.53 -14.89
C THR A 52 7.82 -12.03 -15.17
N ALA A 53 7.55 -12.89 -14.18
CA ALA A 53 7.71 -14.33 -14.27
C ALA A 53 6.34 -15.03 -14.31
N HIS A 54 6.14 -15.92 -15.27
CA HIS A 54 5.04 -16.88 -15.22
C HIS A 54 5.40 -17.97 -14.19
N THR A 55 5.00 -17.79 -12.93
CA THR A 55 5.22 -18.81 -11.88
C THR A 55 4.00 -19.70 -11.70
N VAL A 56 4.15 -20.79 -10.95
CA VAL A 56 3.08 -21.77 -10.70
C VAL A 56 2.03 -21.25 -9.69
N HIS A 57 2.27 -20.11 -9.02
CA HIS A 57 1.40 -19.57 -7.95
C HIS A 57 0.31 -18.59 -8.44
N GLY A 58 0.18 -18.40 -9.75
CA GLY A 58 -0.84 -17.56 -10.39
C GLY A 58 -0.38 -17.06 -11.75
N ASN A 59 -1.30 -16.63 -12.62
CA ASN A 59 -0.90 -15.87 -13.80
C ASN A 59 -0.52 -14.45 -13.35
N TYR A 60 0.74 -14.25 -12.97
CA TYR A 60 1.28 -12.93 -12.60
C TYR A 60 1.30 -11.91 -13.75
N GLY A 61 0.78 -12.29 -14.93
CA GLY A 61 0.39 -11.37 -16.00
C GLY A 61 -0.89 -10.57 -15.70
N ASP A 62 -1.63 -10.90 -14.65
CA ASP A 62 -2.79 -10.11 -14.21
C ASP A 62 -2.33 -8.87 -13.42
N ALA A 63 -3.19 -7.85 -13.38
CA ALA A 63 -2.98 -6.58 -12.70
C ALA A 63 -3.70 -6.56 -11.36
N TRP A 64 -2.95 -6.68 -10.26
CA TRP A 64 -3.46 -6.46 -8.91
C TRP A 64 -3.56 -4.96 -8.62
N VAL A 65 -4.66 -4.54 -7.99
CA VAL A 65 -4.89 -3.13 -7.63
C VAL A 65 -3.74 -2.61 -6.76
N ARG A 66 -3.34 -3.38 -5.74
CA ARG A 66 -2.31 -3.01 -4.79
C ARG A 66 -0.93 -2.90 -5.45
N ASP A 67 -0.53 -3.93 -6.19
CA ASP A 67 0.74 -3.99 -6.90
C ASP A 67 0.84 -2.86 -7.93
N CYS A 68 -0.23 -2.58 -8.67
CA CYS A 68 -0.30 -1.43 -9.58
C CYS A 68 -0.07 -0.10 -8.84
N VAL A 69 -0.79 0.13 -7.73
CA VAL A 69 -0.71 1.40 -6.99
C VAL A 69 0.68 1.57 -6.35
N TYR A 70 1.26 0.55 -5.73
CA TYR A 70 2.62 0.69 -5.20
C TYR A 70 3.67 0.80 -6.29
N SER A 71 3.54 0.05 -7.39
CA SER A 71 4.52 0.06 -8.47
C SER A 71 4.57 1.41 -9.19
N ILE A 72 3.44 2.08 -9.37
CA ILE A 72 3.40 3.37 -10.08
C ILE A 72 3.98 4.53 -9.25
N GLN A 73 4.18 4.36 -7.94
CA GLN A 73 4.65 5.44 -7.09
C GLN A 73 6.07 5.91 -7.45
N CYS A 74 6.99 5.04 -7.88
CA CYS A 74 8.30 5.48 -8.35
C CYS A 74 8.21 6.38 -9.60
N VAL A 75 7.24 6.14 -10.48
CA VAL A 75 6.99 6.99 -11.66
C VAL A 75 6.42 8.34 -11.23
N TRP A 76 5.52 8.36 -10.25
CA TRP A 76 5.02 9.60 -9.64
C TRP A 76 6.15 10.40 -8.96
N GLY A 77 6.98 9.74 -8.14
CA GLY A 77 8.15 10.34 -7.52
C GLY A 77 9.16 10.87 -8.55
N LEU A 78 9.38 10.13 -9.64
CA LEU A 78 10.25 10.56 -10.74
C LEU A 78 9.70 11.80 -11.45
N ALA A 79 8.37 11.87 -11.69
CA ALA A 79 7.72 13.05 -12.27
C ALA A 79 7.89 14.28 -11.36
N LEU A 80 7.70 14.11 -10.05
CA LEU A 80 7.90 15.16 -9.05
C LEU A 80 9.36 15.63 -9.01
N ALA A 81 10.32 14.71 -9.04
CA ALA A 81 11.75 15.03 -9.03
C ALA A 81 12.17 15.80 -10.30
N HIS A 82 11.72 15.36 -11.48
CA HIS A 82 11.94 16.10 -12.73
C HIS A 82 11.34 17.51 -12.66
N ARG A 83 10.12 17.65 -12.14
CA ARG A 83 9.47 18.96 -11.97
C ARG A 83 10.27 19.86 -11.04
N ARG A 84 10.79 19.33 -9.93
CA ARG A 84 11.60 20.09 -8.97
C ARG A 84 12.90 20.59 -9.59
N LEU A 85 13.59 19.77 -10.39
CA LEU A 85 14.86 20.16 -11.00
C LEU A 85 14.74 21.02 -12.26
N SER A 86 13.73 20.75 -13.10
CA SER A 86 13.64 21.33 -14.45
C SER A 86 12.36 22.14 -14.72
N GLY A 87 11.42 22.19 -13.77
CA GLY A 87 10.10 22.76 -13.98
C GLY A 87 9.23 21.89 -14.89
N ALA A 88 8.23 22.50 -15.53
CA ALA A 88 7.40 21.78 -16.49
C ALA A 88 8.22 21.41 -17.74
N SER A 89 8.19 20.14 -18.12
CA SER A 89 8.89 19.62 -19.32
C SER A 89 8.08 18.51 -19.99
N THR A 90 8.45 18.15 -21.22
CA THR A 90 7.83 17.04 -21.95
C THR A 90 7.92 15.73 -21.16
N ARG A 91 9.07 15.47 -20.50
CA ARG A 91 9.25 14.24 -19.72
C ARG A 91 8.37 14.24 -18.46
N VAL A 92 8.24 15.36 -17.76
CA VAL A 92 7.30 15.49 -16.64
C VAL A 92 5.88 15.17 -17.10
N TYR A 93 5.42 15.80 -18.19
CA TYR A 93 4.09 15.55 -18.73
C TYR A 93 3.89 14.07 -19.07
N GLU A 94 4.84 13.44 -19.76
CA GLU A 94 4.77 12.02 -20.12
C GLU A 94 4.65 11.13 -18.87
N LEU A 95 5.52 11.31 -17.89
CA LEU A 95 5.50 10.53 -16.64
C LEU A 95 4.18 10.70 -15.89
N GLU A 96 3.64 11.93 -15.83
CA GLU A 96 2.33 12.18 -15.25
C GLU A 96 1.21 11.47 -16.00
N GLN A 97 1.25 11.46 -17.34
CA GLN A 97 0.28 10.71 -18.13
C GLN A 97 0.40 9.20 -17.86
N ARG A 98 1.60 8.66 -17.64
CA ARG A 98 1.78 7.24 -17.25
C ARG A 98 1.13 6.92 -15.91
N VAL A 99 1.29 7.79 -14.91
CA VAL A 99 0.64 7.65 -13.58
C VAL A 99 -0.88 7.73 -13.73
N LEU A 100 -1.40 8.72 -14.45
CA LEU A 100 -2.83 8.90 -14.69
C LEU A 100 -3.42 7.70 -15.44
N GLN A 101 -2.72 7.18 -16.45
CA GLN A 101 -3.20 6.06 -17.25
C GLN A 101 -3.42 4.81 -16.39
N LEU A 102 -2.48 4.49 -15.49
CA LEU A 102 -2.63 3.35 -14.58
C LEU A 102 -3.78 3.55 -13.59
N MET A 103 -3.84 4.70 -12.92
CA MET A 103 -4.88 4.97 -11.93
C MET A 103 -6.27 5.00 -12.58
N ARG A 104 -6.39 5.54 -13.80
CA ARG A 104 -7.63 5.49 -14.58
C ARG A 104 -7.95 4.08 -15.08
N GLY A 105 -6.95 3.28 -15.42
CA GLY A 105 -7.10 1.85 -15.73
C GLY A 105 -7.78 1.09 -14.60
N LEU A 106 -7.29 1.27 -13.37
CA LEU A 106 -7.88 0.68 -12.16
C LEU A 106 -9.30 1.21 -11.89
N LEU A 107 -9.50 2.53 -12.03
CA LEU A 107 -10.83 3.15 -11.90
C LEU A 107 -11.82 2.54 -12.87
N ASN A 108 -11.43 2.38 -14.14
CA ASN A 108 -12.28 1.80 -15.18
C ASN A 108 -12.63 0.33 -14.88
N ALA A 109 -11.67 -0.46 -14.39
CA ALA A 109 -11.90 -1.85 -13.99
C ALA A 109 -12.87 -1.96 -12.80
N MET A 110 -12.76 -1.05 -11.82
CA MET A 110 -13.68 -0.97 -10.69
C MET A 110 -15.08 -0.47 -11.12
N LEU A 111 -15.16 0.52 -12.01
CA LEU A 111 -16.41 1.07 -12.54
C LEU A 111 -17.26 0.01 -13.26
N ARG A 112 -16.62 -0.91 -14.01
CA ARG A 112 -17.31 -2.04 -14.65
C ARG A 112 -18.05 -2.94 -13.65
N GLN A 113 -17.64 -2.90 -12.39
CA GLN A 113 -18.23 -3.67 -11.29
C GLN A 113 -19.09 -2.81 -10.36
N ALA A 114 -19.55 -1.62 -10.77
CA ALA A 114 -20.35 -0.73 -9.93
C ALA A 114 -21.58 -1.40 -9.30
N ALA A 115 -22.22 -2.34 -10.01
CA ALA A 115 -23.34 -3.10 -9.46
C ALA A 115 -22.93 -3.96 -8.25
N LYS A 116 -21.69 -4.45 -8.17
CA LYS A 116 -21.15 -5.18 -7.01
C LYS A 116 -20.99 -4.22 -5.82
N VAL A 117 -20.41 -3.04 -6.05
CA VAL A 117 -20.24 -1.99 -5.03
C VAL A 117 -21.59 -1.64 -4.38
N GLU A 118 -22.62 -1.43 -5.19
CA GLU A 118 -23.97 -1.15 -4.70
C GLU A 118 -24.52 -2.29 -3.82
N ARG A 119 -24.43 -3.55 -4.27
CA ARG A 119 -24.92 -4.69 -3.48
C ARG A 119 -24.15 -4.85 -2.17
N PHE A 120 -22.82 -4.75 -2.22
CA PHE A 120 -21.96 -4.96 -1.05
C PHE A 120 -22.25 -4.00 0.09
N LYS A 121 -22.56 -2.73 -0.18
CA LYS A 121 -22.94 -1.75 0.87
C LYS A 121 -24.09 -2.24 1.76
N HIS A 122 -24.95 -3.11 1.22
CA HIS A 122 -26.07 -3.70 1.94
C HIS A 122 -25.76 -5.10 2.46
N SER A 123 -25.22 -5.99 1.63
CA SER A 123 -25.00 -7.39 1.99
C SER A 123 -23.79 -7.60 2.88
N LEU A 124 -22.71 -6.83 2.65
CA LEU A 124 -21.38 -7.02 3.23
C LEU A 124 -20.82 -8.44 3.00
N ALA A 125 -21.36 -9.16 2.01
CA ALA A 125 -21.00 -10.53 1.72
C ALA A 125 -19.78 -10.58 0.79
N PRO A 126 -18.82 -11.49 1.00
CA PRO A 126 -17.64 -11.60 0.14
C PRO A 126 -17.97 -11.76 -1.35
N LEU A 127 -19.03 -12.49 -1.71
CA LEU A 127 -19.41 -12.71 -3.12
C LEU A 127 -19.89 -11.44 -3.84
N ASP A 128 -20.39 -10.45 -3.08
CA ASP A 128 -20.80 -9.16 -3.65
C ASP A 128 -19.65 -8.16 -3.72
N ALA A 129 -18.45 -8.52 -3.28
CA ALA A 129 -17.31 -7.60 -3.23
C ALA A 129 -16.75 -7.30 -4.62
N LEU A 130 -16.05 -6.17 -4.73
CA LEU A 130 -15.22 -5.86 -5.88
C LEU A 130 -14.07 -6.86 -6.00
N HIS A 131 -13.73 -7.24 -7.23
CA HIS A 131 -12.47 -7.93 -7.50
C HIS A 131 -11.29 -7.01 -7.25
N ALA A 132 -10.18 -7.57 -6.76
CA ALA A 132 -8.93 -6.85 -6.48
C ALA A 132 -7.80 -7.15 -7.48
N LYS A 133 -8.06 -7.96 -8.52
CA LYS A 133 -7.17 -8.21 -9.66
C LYS A 133 -7.94 -8.30 -10.97
N TYR A 134 -7.29 -7.90 -12.06
CA TYR A 134 -7.90 -7.78 -13.39
C TYR A 134 -6.96 -8.27 -14.48
N ASP A 135 -7.51 -8.61 -15.64
CA ASP A 135 -6.71 -8.84 -16.84
C ASP A 135 -6.02 -7.53 -17.23
N THR A 136 -4.71 -7.59 -17.44
CA THR A 136 -3.89 -6.38 -17.68
C THR A 136 -4.33 -5.64 -18.95
N ALA A 137 -4.79 -6.34 -19.99
CA ALA A 137 -5.15 -5.71 -21.26
C ALA A 137 -6.56 -5.10 -21.24
N SER A 138 -7.54 -5.83 -20.72
CA SER A 138 -8.96 -5.51 -20.79
C SER A 138 -9.52 -4.83 -19.54
N GLY A 139 -8.89 -5.04 -18.38
CA GLY A 139 -9.41 -4.60 -17.07
C GLY A 139 -10.61 -5.41 -16.57
N GLU A 140 -10.86 -6.60 -17.13
CA GLU A 140 -11.94 -7.49 -16.70
C GLU A 140 -11.51 -8.38 -15.52
N PRO A 141 -12.46 -8.83 -14.67
CA PRO A 141 -12.18 -9.87 -13.68
C PRO A 141 -11.64 -11.16 -14.33
N VAL A 142 -10.57 -11.70 -13.76
CA VAL A 142 -9.85 -12.88 -14.26
C VAL A 142 -10.19 -14.18 -13.55
N VAL A 143 -10.99 -14.09 -12.48
CA VAL A 143 -11.41 -15.24 -11.66
C VAL A 143 -12.90 -15.14 -11.32
N PRO A 144 -13.58 -16.27 -11.10
CA PRO A 144 -14.95 -16.28 -10.57
C PRO A 144 -15.03 -15.69 -9.15
N ASP A 145 -16.23 -15.26 -8.75
CA ASP A 145 -16.48 -14.66 -7.43
C ASP A 145 -16.17 -15.63 -6.25
N ASP A 146 -16.37 -16.93 -6.45
CA ASP A 146 -16.07 -17.98 -5.46
C ASP A 146 -14.69 -18.64 -5.67
N GLY A 147 -13.95 -18.23 -6.70
CA GLY A 147 -12.67 -18.84 -7.07
C GLY A 147 -11.45 -18.26 -6.36
N TRP A 148 -11.58 -17.10 -5.71
CA TRP A 148 -10.45 -16.40 -5.09
C TRP A 148 -10.90 -15.39 -4.02
N GLY A 149 -10.01 -15.10 -3.07
CA GLY A 149 -10.21 -14.18 -1.94
C GLY A 149 -10.28 -12.71 -2.35
N HIS A 150 -11.33 -12.34 -3.08
CA HIS A 150 -11.41 -11.06 -3.79
C HIS A 150 -11.84 -9.87 -2.94
N LEU A 151 -12.55 -10.10 -1.83
CA LEU A 151 -12.82 -9.06 -0.84
C LEU A 151 -11.50 -8.66 -0.14
N GLN A 152 -10.84 -7.64 -0.66
CA GLN A 152 -9.61 -7.04 -0.14
C GLN A 152 -9.82 -5.54 0.06
N LEU A 153 -10.14 -5.14 1.29
CA LEU A 153 -10.48 -3.75 1.60
C LEU A 153 -9.23 -2.87 1.59
N ASP A 154 -8.05 -3.43 1.91
CA ASP A 154 -6.75 -2.77 1.81
C ASP A 154 -6.46 -2.26 0.39
N ALA A 155 -6.75 -3.06 -0.64
CA ALA A 155 -6.47 -2.71 -2.03
C ALA A 155 -7.30 -1.52 -2.50
N THR A 156 -8.62 -1.54 -2.24
CA THR A 156 -9.51 -0.40 -2.55
C THR A 156 -9.12 0.84 -1.73
N ALA A 157 -8.78 0.67 -0.45
CA ALA A 157 -8.38 1.77 0.39
C ALA A 157 -7.06 2.40 -0.05
N LEU A 158 -6.09 1.60 -0.47
CA LEU A 158 -4.81 2.08 -1.00
C LEU A 158 -5.02 2.90 -2.28
N PHE A 159 -5.90 2.43 -3.19
CA PHE A 159 -6.29 3.22 -4.37
C PHE A 159 -6.88 4.57 -3.99
N LEU A 160 -7.81 4.60 -3.02
CA LEU A 160 -8.43 5.83 -2.53
C LEU A 160 -7.43 6.77 -1.85
N LEU A 161 -6.51 6.23 -1.06
CA LEU A 161 -5.44 6.99 -0.44
C LEU A 161 -4.50 7.59 -1.49
N GLN A 162 -4.08 6.81 -2.48
CA GLN A 162 -3.22 7.30 -3.56
C GLN A 162 -3.96 8.36 -4.40
N LEU A 163 -5.23 8.14 -4.72
CA LEU A 163 -6.08 9.13 -5.38
C LEU A 163 -6.04 10.47 -4.65
N ALA A 164 -6.20 10.47 -3.33
CA ALA A 164 -6.16 11.67 -2.52
C ALA A 164 -4.79 12.37 -2.57
N GLN A 165 -3.69 11.61 -2.45
CA GLN A 165 -2.33 12.16 -2.52
C GLN A 165 -2.04 12.76 -3.91
N LEU A 166 -2.43 12.07 -4.99
CA LEU A 166 -2.27 12.55 -6.37
C LEU A 166 -3.04 13.86 -6.60
N THR A 167 -4.32 13.90 -6.24
CA THR A 167 -5.16 15.09 -6.39
C THR A 167 -4.59 16.29 -5.62
N ARG A 168 -4.11 16.09 -4.38
CA ARG A 168 -3.45 17.16 -3.61
C ARG A 168 -2.11 17.60 -4.21
N SER A 169 -1.40 16.71 -4.89
CA SER A 169 -0.19 17.06 -5.65
C SER A 169 -0.46 17.78 -6.98
N GLY A 170 -1.75 17.98 -7.34
CA GLY A 170 -2.19 18.58 -8.59
C GLY A 170 -2.39 17.59 -9.75
N LEU A 171 -2.21 16.28 -9.53
CA LEU A 171 -2.41 15.25 -10.54
C LEU A 171 -3.82 14.64 -10.42
N VAL A 172 -4.75 15.14 -11.23
CA VAL A 172 -6.19 14.85 -11.10
C VAL A 172 -6.58 13.61 -11.91
N VAL A 173 -7.00 12.54 -11.22
CA VAL A 173 -7.42 11.26 -11.84
C VAL A 173 -8.87 11.32 -12.34
N ILE A 174 -9.76 11.99 -11.59
CA ILE A 174 -11.21 12.03 -11.81
C ILE A 174 -11.56 13.13 -12.80
N GLN A 175 -12.36 12.80 -13.81
CA GLN A 175 -12.69 13.67 -14.94
C GLN A 175 -14.19 13.97 -15.09
N THR A 176 -15.06 13.18 -14.47
CA THR A 176 -16.52 13.33 -14.63
C THR A 176 -17.28 13.19 -13.32
N GLU A 177 -18.52 13.71 -13.31
CA GLU A 177 -19.42 13.58 -12.15
C GLU A 177 -19.76 12.11 -11.85
N HIS A 178 -19.88 11.27 -12.88
CA HIS A 178 -20.11 9.84 -12.72
C HIS A 178 -18.94 9.13 -12.05
N GLU A 179 -17.70 9.48 -12.42
CA GLU A 179 -16.51 8.96 -11.75
C GLU A 179 -16.46 9.44 -10.29
N ARG A 180 -16.78 10.71 -10.01
CA ARG A 180 -16.89 11.24 -8.65
C ARG A 180 -17.94 10.50 -7.81
N ASP A 181 -19.13 10.26 -8.35
CA ASP A 181 -20.19 9.53 -7.66
C ASP A 181 -19.78 8.08 -7.36
N PHE A 182 -19.02 7.47 -8.27
CA PHE A 182 -18.44 6.16 -8.02
C PHE A 182 -17.41 6.17 -6.90
N ILE A 183 -16.53 7.18 -6.81
CA ILE A 183 -15.61 7.33 -5.67
C ILE A 183 -16.38 7.52 -4.36
N GLN A 184 -17.45 8.33 -4.37
CA GLN A 184 -18.34 8.46 -3.21
C GLN A 184 -18.94 7.10 -2.80
N ASN A 185 -19.23 6.24 -3.78
CA ASN A 185 -19.71 4.90 -3.54
C ASN A 185 -18.64 4.00 -2.90
N LEU A 186 -17.40 4.09 -3.37
CA LEU A 186 -16.26 3.39 -2.79
C LEU A 186 -15.99 3.82 -1.34
N VAL A 187 -16.20 5.09 -1.00
CA VAL A 187 -16.15 5.57 0.40
C VAL A 187 -17.13 4.78 1.27
N TYR A 188 -18.39 4.64 0.83
CA TYR A 188 -19.40 3.88 1.58
C TYR A 188 -19.12 2.37 1.60
N TYR A 189 -18.53 1.84 0.53
CA TYR A 189 -18.10 0.45 0.44
C TYR A 189 -17.06 0.11 1.52
N VAL A 190 -16.03 0.96 1.70
CA VAL A 190 -14.96 0.70 2.66
C VAL A 190 -15.27 1.15 4.09
N ALA A 191 -16.17 2.12 4.30
CA ALA A 191 -16.41 2.76 5.61
C ALA A 191 -16.75 1.79 6.76
N ARG A 192 -17.20 0.57 6.45
CA ARG A 192 -17.56 -0.45 7.46
C ARG A 192 -16.43 -1.44 7.77
N ALA A 193 -15.20 -1.22 7.31
CA ALA A 193 -14.07 -2.14 7.52
C ALA A 193 -13.80 -2.49 9.00
N TYR A 194 -14.19 -1.65 9.96
CA TYR A 194 -14.08 -1.96 11.39
C TYR A 194 -14.88 -3.20 11.84
N ARG A 195 -15.90 -3.61 11.07
CA ARG A 195 -16.76 -4.78 11.35
C ARG A 195 -16.82 -5.80 10.21
N VAL A 196 -16.33 -5.46 9.03
CA VAL A 196 -16.31 -6.36 7.88
C VAL A 196 -15.00 -7.13 7.90
N ALA A 197 -15.10 -8.45 7.82
CA ALA A 197 -13.94 -9.32 7.64
C ALA A 197 -13.61 -9.44 6.16
N ASP A 198 -12.32 -9.42 5.81
CA ASP A 198 -11.81 -9.49 4.45
C ASP A 198 -10.66 -10.52 4.35
N TYR A 199 -10.17 -10.76 3.13
CA TYR A 199 -9.06 -11.71 2.91
C TYR A 199 -7.68 -11.10 3.20
N GLY A 200 -7.63 -9.79 3.45
CA GLY A 200 -6.42 -9.03 3.75
C GLY A 200 -5.45 -8.99 2.57
N ILE A 201 -4.32 -8.33 2.82
CA ILE A 201 -3.27 -8.07 1.82
C ILE A 201 -2.66 -9.36 1.22
N TRP A 202 -2.75 -10.47 1.95
CA TRP A 202 -2.24 -11.79 1.54
C TRP A 202 -3.29 -12.69 0.92
N GLU A 203 -4.53 -12.21 0.74
CA GLU A 203 -5.58 -12.87 -0.04
C GLU A 203 -6.09 -14.20 0.54
N ARG A 204 -5.75 -14.47 1.80
CA ARG A 204 -5.96 -15.76 2.48
C ARG A 204 -6.98 -15.69 3.62
N GLY A 205 -7.28 -14.49 4.12
CA GLY A 205 -8.13 -14.32 5.29
C GLY A 205 -7.43 -14.82 6.54
N ASP A 206 -7.89 -15.92 7.13
CA ASP A 206 -7.28 -16.51 8.32
C ASP A 206 -5.88 -17.09 8.05
N LYS A 207 -5.09 -17.24 9.11
CA LYS A 207 -3.72 -17.77 9.07
C LYS A 207 -3.64 -19.18 8.48
N GLY A 208 -4.66 -20.00 8.71
CA GLY A 208 -4.76 -21.35 8.14
C GLY A 208 -5.16 -21.36 6.68
N ASN A 209 -5.47 -20.20 6.09
CA ASN A 209 -5.90 -20.07 4.71
C ASN A 209 -7.05 -21.05 4.39
N HIS A 210 -8.09 -21.08 5.23
CA HIS A 210 -9.26 -21.95 5.04
C HIS A 210 -10.33 -21.27 4.18
N GLY A 211 -10.00 -20.13 3.54
CA GLY A 211 -10.97 -19.29 2.83
C GLY A 211 -11.90 -18.52 3.77
N LEU A 212 -11.50 -18.32 5.04
CA LEU A 212 -12.31 -17.59 6.01
C LEU A 212 -11.77 -16.16 6.17
N PRO A 213 -12.55 -15.11 5.85
CA PRO A 213 -12.10 -13.75 6.03
C PRO A 213 -11.95 -13.39 7.52
N GLU A 214 -11.03 -12.48 7.83
CA GLU A 214 -10.82 -11.95 9.17
C GLU A 214 -10.80 -10.42 9.16
N ARG A 215 -10.93 -9.80 10.33
CA ARG A 215 -10.69 -8.34 10.43
C ARG A 215 -9.20 -8.09 10.50
N ASN A 216 -8.66 -7.60 9.40
CA ASN A 216 -7.24 -7.31 9.21
C ASN A 216 -6.91 -5.86 9.61
N ALA A 217 -5.89 -5.68 10.45
CA ALA A 217 -5.42 -4.38 10.92
C ALA A 217 -4.83 -3.57 9.75
N SER A 218 -4.17 -4.24 8.81
CA SER A 218 -3.70 -3.63 7.55
C SER A 218 -4.83 -2.97 6.77
N SER A 219 -5.93 -3.70 6.52
CA SER A 219 -7.13 -3.19 5.85
C SER A 219 -7.79 -2.06 6.63
N ILE A 220 -8.04 -2.24 7.94
CA ILE A 220 -8.68 -1.21 8.79
C ILE A 220 -7.84 0.08 8.82
N GLY A 221 -6.53 -0.07 8.93
CA GLY A 221 -5.57 1.04 8.94
C GLY A 221 -5.56 1.83 7.64
N LEU A 222 -5.46 1.14 6.50
CA LEU A 222 -5.51 1.77 5.18
C LEU A 222 -6.86 2.43 4.89
N VAL A 223 -7.98 1.82 5.33
CA VAL A 223 -9.31 2.41 5.18
C VAL A 223 -9.44 3.70 6.00
N LYS A 224 -9.05 3.68 7.28
CA LYS A 224 -9.02 4.90 8.12
C LYS A 224 -8.22 5.99 7.41
N ALA A 225 -7.06 5.59 6.91
CA ALA A 225 -6.12 6.44 6.23
C ALA A 225 -6.69 7.10 4.97
N ALA A 226 -7.34 6.32 4.11
CA ALA A 226 -8.00 6.79 2.91
C ALA A 226 -9.14 7.78 3.23
N LEU A 227 -9.98 7.46 4.22
CA LEU A 227 -11.10 8.34 4.59
C LEU A 227 -10.61 9.68 5.16
N GLU A 228 -9.61 9.67 6.03
CA GLU A 228 -8.97 10.90 6.54
C GLU A 228 -8.32 11.70 5.41
N ALA A 229 -7.69 11.01 4.45
CA ALA A 229 -7.12 11.65 3.28
C ALA A 229 -8.18 12.16 2.28
N LEU A 230 -9.40 11.63 2.24
CA LEU A 230 -10.43 12.14 1.33
C LEU A 230 -11.24 13.31 1.94
N GLU A 231 -11.14 13.52 3.25
CA GLU A 231 -11.84 14.59 3.96
C GLU A 231 -11.54 15.98 3.35
N GLY A 232 -12.60 16.71 3.02
CA GLY A 232 -12.53 18.07 2.48
C GLY A 232 -11.83 18.19 1.12
N LEU A 233 -11.53 17.08 0.45
CA LEU A 233 -10.87 17.08 -0.85
C LEU A 233 -11.91 17.20 -1.97
N ASP A 234 -11.79 18.25 -2.78
CA ASP A 234 -12.46 18.30 -4.08
C ASP A 234 -11.71 17.39 -5.06
N LEU A 235 -12.40 16.39 -5.62
CA LEU A 235 -11.79 15.40 -6.50
C LEU A 235 -11.30 15.96 -7.84
N TYR A 236 -11.73 17.16 -8.23
CA TYR A 236 -11.19 17.87 -9.39
C TYR A 236 -9.93 18.69 -9.05
N GLY A 237 -9.45 18.62 -7.80
CA GLY A 237 -8.18 19.18 -7.37
C GLY A 237 -8.08 20.68 -7.64
N PRO A 238 -7.00 21.17 -8.30
CA PRO A 238 -6.84 22.59 -8.63
C PRO A 238 -7.95 23.18 -9.52
N HIS A 239 -8.78 22.34 -10.13
CA HIS A 239 -9.89 22.75 -10.99
C HIS A 239 -11.25 22.74 -10.28
N GLY A 240 -11.30 22.30 -9.02
CA GLY A 240 -12.53 22.21 -8.23
C GLY A 240 -13.01 23.56 -7.69
N ASP A 241 -14.33 23.67 -7.51
CA ASP A 241 -15.00 24.82 -6.86
C ASP A 241 -15.60 24.45 -5.49
N GLY A 242 -15.28 23.26 -4.98
CA GLY A 242 -15.78 22.69 -3.73
C GLY A 242 -16.98 21.77 -3.91
N ARG A 243 -17.66 21.79 -5.08
CA ARG A 243 -18.88 21.00 -5.32
C ARG A 243 -18.62 19.50 -5.50
N CYS A 244 -17.39 19.11 -5.82
CA CYS A 244 -17.02 17.70 -5.98
C CYS A 244 -16.29 17.14 -4.74
N SER A 245 -16.56 17.73 -3.58
CA SER A 245 -16.12 17.21 -2.28
C SER A 245 -16.93 15.98 -1.88
N LEU A 246 -16.24 14.97 -1.34
CA LEU A 246 -16.88 13.74 -0.87
C LEU A 246 -17.49 13.93 0.53
N HIS A 247 -18.60 13.25 0.77
CA HIS A 247 -19.14 13.05 2.11
C HIS A 247 -18.44 11.87 2.79
N ILE A 248 -17.67 12.17 3.84
CA ILE A 248 -16.96 11.17 4.63
C ILE A 248 -17.73 10.91 5.94
N PRO A 249 -18.10 9.64 6.24
CA PRO A 249 -18.77 9.31 7.48
C PRO A 249 -17.79 9.38 8.67
N HIS A 250 -17.78 10.48 9.41
CA HIS A 250 -16.85 10.67 10.56
C HIS A 250 -17.02 9.61 11.65
N ASP A 251 -18.23 9.06 11.85
CA ASP A 251 -18.45 7.99 12.81
C ASP A 251 -17.69 6.70 12.40
N ALA A 252 -17.53 6.45 11.10
CA ALA A 252 -16.71 5.37 10.59
C ALA A 252 -15.24 5.56 10.97
N ILE A 253 -14.67 6.77 10.80
CA ILE A 253 -13.28 7.08 11.18
C ILE A 253 -13.05 6.79 12.66
N VAL A 254 -13.98 7.21 13.54
CA VAL A 254 -13.88 6.95 14.98
C VAL A 254 -13.91 5.45 15.28
N ARG A 255 -14.79 4.68 14.62
CA ARG A 255 -14.89 3.23 14.80
C ARG A 255 -13.66 2.50 14.27
N LEU A 256 -13.12 2.91 13.13
CA LEU A 256 -11.90 2.38 12.54
C LEU A 256 -10.71 2.63 13.47
N ARG A 257 -10.55 3.86 14.00
CA ARG A 257 -9.50 4.19 14.97
C ARG A 257 -9.56 3.30 16.22
N ARG A 258 -10.76 3.13 16.79
CA ARG A 258 -10.97 2.25 17.96
C ARG A 258 -10.63 0.79 17.65
N ALA A 259 -11.11 0.28 16.51
CA ALA A 259 -10.83 -1.08 16.07
C ALA A 259 -9.32 -1.30 15.87
N LEU A 260 -8.65 -0.38 15.18
CA LEU A 260 -7.21 -0.44 14.91
C LEU A 260 -6.39 -0.45 16.21
N THR A 261 -6.70 0.47 17.13
CA THR A 261 -6.06 0.56 18.44
C THR A 261 -6.22 -0.74 19.25
N SER A 262 -7.37 -1.41 19.12
CA SER A 262 -7.65 -2.67 19.81
C SER A 262 -7.00 -3.90 19.18
N LEU A 263 -6.69 -3.86 17.88
CA LEU A 263 -6.06 -4.95 17.14
C LEU A 263 -4.55 -4.92 17.32
N LEU A 264 -3.92 -3.78 17.06
CA LEU A 264 -2.47 -3.66 17.07
C LEU A 264 -1.86 -4.02 18.44
N PRO A 265 -0.74 -4.77 18.48
CA PRO A 265 0.14 -5.08 17.35
C PRO A 265 -0.24 -6.34 16.54
N ARG A 266 -1.41 -6.94 16.80
CA ARG A 266 -1.89 -8.08 16.00
C ARG A 266 -2.48 -7.60 14.68
N GLU A 267 -2.33 -8.43 13.66
CA GLU A 267 -2.97 -8.18 12.36
C GLU A 267 -4.42 -8.63 12.38
N SER A 268 -4.71 -9.80 12.94
CA SER A 268 -6.06 -10.37 12.94
C SER A 268 -6.28 -11.27 14.15
N ALA A 269 -7.40 -12.00 14.19
CA ALA A 269 -7.68 -12.94 15.27
C ALA A 269 -6.67 -14.10 15.29
N SER A 270 -6.29 -14.62 14.12
CA SER A 270 -5.34 -15.71 13.98
C SER A 270 -3.88 -15.29 13.76
N LYS A 271 -3.62 -14.04 13.33
CA LYS A 271 -2.26 -13.52 13.08
C LYS A 271 -1.80 -12.58 14.20
N GLU A 272 -0.91 -13.10 15.04
CA GLU A 272 -0.44 -12.42 16.25
C GLU A 272 0.51 -11.23 15.97
N VAL A 273 1.15 -11.25 14.81
CA VAL A 273 2.01 -10.22 14.23
C VAL A 273 2.07 -10.45 12.71
N ASP A 274 2.05 -9.37 11.94
CA ASP A 274 2.18 -9.41 10.48
C ASP A 274 2.96 -8.17 10.02
N ALA A 275 3.87 -8.34 9.07
CA ALA A 275 4.67 -7.25 8.52
C ALA A 275 3.85 -6.28 7.67
N ALA A 276 2.66 -6.67 7.21
CA ALA A 276 1.70 -5.78 6.54
C ALA A 276 1.31 -4.56 7.39
N CYS A 277 1.35 -4.69 8.72
CA CYS A 277 1.11 -3.57 9.64
C CYS A 277 2.11 -2.41 9.47
N LEU A 278 3.27 -2.62 8.81
CA LEU A 278 4.19 -1.53 8.44
C LEU A 278 3.52 -0.50 7.52
N SER A 279 2.64 -0.95 6.62
CA SER A 279 1.86 -0.07 5.74
C SER A 279 0.91 0.86 6.51
N VAL A 280 0.59 0.51 7.77
CA VAL A 280 -0.36 1.20 8.63
C VAL A 280 0.35 2.17 9.58
N ILE A 281 1.41 1.72 10.23
CA ILE A 281 2.16 2.53 11.22
C ILE A 281 3.16 3.49 10.57
N GLY A 282 3.44 3.31 9.28
CA GLY A 282 4.36 4.12 8.49
C GLY A 282 3.79 4.42 7.10
N TYR A 283 4.67 4.51 6.10
CA TYR A 283 4.27 4.78 4.72
C TYR A 283 3.38 3.66 4.15
N PRO A 284 2.28 3.97 3.43
CA PRO A 284 1.79 5.31 3.09
C PRO A 284 0.76 5.86 4.08
N ALA A 285 0.37 5.09 5.10
CA ALA A 285 -0.84 5.36 5.85
C ALA A 285 -0.67 6.24 7.08
N TRP A 286 0.38 6.08 7.91
CA TRP A 286 0.49 6.74 9.22
C TRP A 286 -0.85 6.81 9.99
N ALA A 287 -1.56 5.69 10.05
CA ALA A 287 -2.95 5.66 10.49
C ALA A 287 -3.10 5.60 12.03
N VAL A 288 -2.01 5.56 12.78
CA VAL A 288 -1.99 5.38 14.24
C VAL A 288 -1.42 6.62 14.91
N GLU A 289 -2.23 7.25 15.77
CA GLU A 289 -1.83 8.47 16.48
C GLU A 289 -0.98 8.20 17.74
N ASP A 290 -1.13 7.05 18.38
CA ASP A 290 -0.37 6.68 19.58
C ASP A 290 1.05 6.21 19.22
N ALA A 291 2.04 7.07 19.42
CA ALA A 291 3.46 6.78 19.17
C ALA A 291 3.97 5.55 19.95
N ARG A 292 3.43 5.25 21.15
CA ARG A 292 3.82 4.05 21.90
C ARG A 292 3.26 2.79 21.26
N LEU A 293 2.07 2.86 20.68
CA LEU A 293 1.48 1.76 19.94
C LEU A 293 2.24 1.50 18.64
N VAL A 294 2.63 2.57 17.92
CA VAL A 294 3.50 2.50 16.73
C VAL A 294 4.80 1.80 17.06
N GLU A 295 5.52 2.26 18.09
CA GLU A 295 6.81 1.69 18.46
C GLU A 295 6.69 0.24 18.93
N ARG A 296 5.67 -0.08 19.75
CA ARG A 296 5.40 -1.46 20.19
C ARG A 296 5.11 -2.38 19.00
N THR A 297 4.36 -1.90 18.01
CA THR A 297 4.04 -2.68 16.80
C THR A 297 5.29 -2.90 15.96
N ARG A 298 6.06 -1.84 15.70
CA ARG A 298 7.32 -1.89 14.95
C ARG A 298 8.34 -2.82 15.60
N THR A 299 8.59 -2.67 16.90
CA THR A 299 9.50 -3.53 17.66
C THR A 299 9.05 -4.99 17.59
N LYS A 300 7.75 -5.28 17.71
CA LYS A 300 7.23 -6.65 17.61
C LYS A 300 7.48 -7.26 16.22
N ILE A 301 7.19 -6.52 15.15
CA ILE A 301 7.44 -6.94 13.76
C ILE A 301 8.92 -7.25 13.56
N ARG A 302 9.81 -6.29 13.89
CA ARG A 302 11.27 -6.44 13.72
C ARG A 302 11.81 -7.64 14.51
N THR A 303 11.33 -7.85 15.73
CA THR A 303 11.82 -8.91 16.62
C THR A 303 11.33 -10.30 16.19
N GLU A 304 10.05 -10.44 15.82
CA GLU A 304 9.45 -11.75 15.55
C GLU A 304 9.50 -12.17 14.08
N LEU A 305 9.56 -11.21 13.15
CA LEU A 305 9.50 -11.47 11.71
C LEU A 305 10.80 -11.10 10.98
N GLY A 306 11.70 -10.36 11.61
CA GLY A 306 12.97 -9.94 11.02
C GLY A 306 13.95 -11.08 10.77
N GLY A 307 14.59 -11.06 9.60
CA GLY A 307 15.65 -11.99 9.21
C GLY A 307 16.71 -11.34 8.31
N PRO A 308 17.78 -12.07 7.95
CA PRO A 308 18.90 -11.53 7.16
C PRO A 308 18.53 -11.05 5.75
N TYR A 309 17.41 -11.52 5.19
CA TYR A 309 16.93 -11.25 3.83
C TYR A 309 15.66 -10.38 3.77
N GLY A 310 15.25 -9.82 4.91
CA GLY A 310 14.02 -9.05 5.03
C GLY A 310 13.11 -9.62 6.10
N TYR A 311 11.80 -9.40 5.99
CA TYR A 311 10.85 -9.88 7.01
C TYR A 311 9.98 -11.00 6.47
N LYS A 312 9.60 -11.93 7.33
CA LYS A 312 8.50 -12.87 7.07
C LYS A 312 7.19 -12.08 7.01
N ARG A 313 6.22 -12.53 6.22
CA ARG A 313 4.89 -11.89 6.18
C ARG A 313 4.20 -12.01 7.54
N PHE A 314 4.07 -13.22 8.03
CA PHE A 314 3.63 -13.55 9.39
C PHE A 314 4.24 -14.90 9.82
N ARG A 315 4.14 -15.25 11.10
CA ARG A 315 4.69 -16.52 11.61
C ARG A 315 3.96 -17.72 11.01
N ARG A 316 4.67 -18.81 10.71
CA ARG A 316 4.13 -20.05 10.12
C ARG A 316 3.45 -19.84 8.78
N ASP A 317 3.93 -18.88 8.01
CA ASP A 317 3.49 -18.67 6.64
C ASP A 317 4.21 -19.63 5.69
N GLY A 318 3.45 -20.47 5.01
CA GLY A 318 3.97 -21.47 4.07
C GLY A 318 4.18 -20.96 2.65
N HIS A 319 3.77 -19.73 2.34
CA HIS A 319 3.75 -19.24 0.96
C HIS A 319 5.13 -19.29 0.28
N GLN A 320 5.17 -20.01 -0.84
CA GLN A 320 6.37 -20.28 -1.64
C GLN A 320 7.52 -20.94 -0.86
N THR A 321 7.24 -21.53 0.30
CA THR A 321 8.18 -22.48 0.89
C THR A 321 8.19 -23.74 0.03
N VAL A 322 9.34 -24.40 -0.10
CA VAL A 322 9.48 -25.59 -0.97
C VAL A 322 8.64 -26.80 -0.51
N VAL A 323 8.09 -26.75 0.70
CA VAL A 323 7.21 -27.79 1.27
C VAL A 323 5.72 -27.44 1.14
N GLU A 324 5.38 -26.27 0.62
CA GLU A 324 3.99 -25.90 0.37
C GLU A 324 3.43 -26.70 -0.81
N ASP A 325 2.23 -27.27 -0.61
CA ASP A 325 1.50 -27.92 -1.69
C ASP A 325 0.80 -26.86 -2.56
N HIS A 326 1.43 -26.55 -3.70
CA HIS A 326 0.94 -25.54 -4.63
C HIS A 326 -0.26 -25.99 -5.48
N THR A 327 -0.71 -27.25 -5.34
CA THR A 327 -1.88 -27.76 -6.09
C THR A 327 -3.21 -27.42 -5.43
N ARG A 328 -3.19 -26.91 -4.19
CA ARG A 328 -4.37 -26.54 -3.40
C ARG A 328 -4.33 -25.08 -2.99
N LEU A 329 -5.52 -24.47 -2.93
CA LEU A 329 -5.67 -23.10 -2.46
C LEU A 329 -5.59 -22.99 -0.93
N HIS A 330 -6.01 -24.01 -0.19
CA HIS A 330 -6.17 -24.00 1.27
C HIS A 330 -5.26 -25.02 1.96
N TYR A 331 -4.78 -24.68 3.15
CA TYR A 331 -3.92 -25.56 3.92
C TYR A 331 -4.70 -26.63 4.71
N GLU A 332 -4.06 -27.77 4.98
CA GLU A 332 -4.51 -28.67 6.03
C GLU A 332 -4.12 -28.14 7.42
N ARG A 333 -4.85 -28.58 8.45
CA ARG A 333 -4.66 -28.09 9.83
C ARG A 333 -3.25 -28.29 10.37
N GLU A 334 -2.59 -29.37 9.96
CA GLU A 334 -1.26 -29.74 10.43
C GLU A 334 -0.12 -29.05 9.67
N GLU A 335 -0.40 -28.42 8.51
CA GLU A 335 0.64 -27.85 7.63
C GLU A 335 1.32 -26.62 8.23
N LEU A 336 0.60 -25.79 9.00
CA LEU A 336 1.17 -24.59 9.60
C LEU A 336 2.40 -24.87 10.48
N ALA A 337 2.43 -26.00 11.18
CA ALA A 337 3.56 -26.37 12.01
C ALA A 337 4.81 -26.71 11.18
N GLN A 338 4.63 -27.14 9.92
CA GLN A 338 5.72 -27.51 9.02
C GLN A 338 6.46 -26.28 8.48
N PHE A 339 5.78 -25.14 8.38
CA PHE A 339 6.35 -23.90 7.88
C PHE A 339 7.15 -23.13 8.95
N GLU A 340 6.99 -23.50 10.23
CA GLU A 340 7.70 -22.81 11.30
C GLU A 340 9.22 -22.86 11.09
N HIS A 341 9.85 -21.69 11.22
CA HIS A 341 11.28 -21.43 11.03
C HIS A 341 11.79 -21.42 9.58
N ILE A 342 11.03 -21.90 8.61
CA ILE A 342 11.43 -21.91 7.20
C ILE A 342 10.64 -20.91 6.35
N GLU A 343 9.80 -20.08 6.97
CA GLU A 343 8.98 -19.08 6.28
C GLU A 343 9.87 -18.17 5.41
N CYS A 344 9.44 -17.86 4.18
CA CYS A 344 10.19 -17.00 3.27
C CYS A 344 10.37 -15.58 3.81
N GLU A 345 11.51 -14.96 3.49
CA GLU A 345 11.85 -13.60 3.90
C GLU A 345 11.72 -12.65 2.71
N TRP A 346 11.06 -11.52 2.91
CA TRP A 346 10.68 -10.58 1.86
C TRP A 346 11.44 -9.27 2.01
N PRO A 347 12.25 -8.87 1.00
CA PRO A 347 12.90 -7.56 0.97
C PRO A 347 11.89 -6.39 0.96
N LEU A 348 10.66 -6.64 0.52
CA LEU A 348 9.55 -5.68 0.50
C LEU A 348 9.43 -4.87 1.78
N PHE A 349 9.52 -5.52 2.94
CA PHE A 349 9.32 -4.86 4.22
C PHE A 349 10.48 -3.96 4.63
N LEU A 350 11.69 -4.23 4.13
CA LEU A 350 12.82 -3.30 4.25
C LEU A 350 12.58 -2.05 3.38
N ALA A 351 11.93 -2.19 2.23
CA ALA A 351 11.56 -1.04 1.39
C ALA A 351 10.48 -0.17 2.07
N TYR A 352 9.51 -0.78 2.77
CA TYR A 352 8.59 -0.04 3.64
C TYR A 352 9.31 0.74 4.75
N GLU A 353 10.25 0.09 5.44
CA GLU A 353 11.05 0.70 6.49
C GLU A 353 11.93 1.85 5.94
N LEU A 354 12.53 1.66 4.76
CA LEU A 354 13.30 2.68 4.05
C LEU A 354 12.46 3.94 3.78
N VAL A 355 11.33 3.81 3.09
CA VAL A 355 10.50 4.98 2.73
C VAL A 355 9.93 5.64 3.98
N THR A 356 9.48 4.84 4.95
CA THR A 356 9.01 5.36 6.24
C THR A 356 10.11 6.13 6.98
N ALA A 357 11.34 5.60 7.00
CA ALA A 357 12.48 6.27 7.62
C ALA A 357 12.86 7.57 6.91
N CYS A 358 12.83 7.60 5.58
CA CYS A 358 13.04 8.83 4.83
C CYS A 358 11.97 9.88 5.14
N CYS A 359 10.68 9.49 5.11
CA CYS A 359 9.58 10.41 5.37
C CYS A 359 9.54 10.94 6.81
N GLU A 360 9.95 10.11 7.78
CA GLU A 360 10.11 10.48 9.20
C GLU A 360 11.47 11.11 9.50
N GLU A 361 12.29 11.38 8.47
CA GLU A 361 13.60 12.02 8.57
C GLU A 361 14.60 11.28 9.48
N ARG A 362 14.40 9.97 9.66
CA ARG A 362 15.31 9.04 10.35
C ARG A 362 16.43 8.59 9.41
N TRP A 363 17.22 9.54 8.91
CA TRP A 363 18.14 9.35 7.78
C TRP A 363 19.21 8.27 8.00
N SER A 364 19.83 8.22 9.17
CA SER A 364 20.82 7.17 9.47
C SER A 364 20.23 5.76 9.37
N GLU A 365 18.96 5.62 9.77
CA GLU A 365 18.25 4.35 9.66
C GLU A 365 17.87 4.06 8.21
N ALA A 366 17.41 5.07 7.46
CA ALA A 366 17.09 4.95 6.04
C ALA A 366 18.30 4.48 5.22
N TRP A 367 19.48 5.06 5.44
CA TRP A 367 20.71 4.61 4.77
C TRP A 367 21.06 3.15 5.12
N SER A 368 20.84 2.72 6.36
CA SER A 368 21.06 1.33 6.76
C SER A 368 20.10 0.37 6.04
N TRP A 369 18.82 0.73 5.92
CA TRP A 369 17.84 -0.06 5.16
C TRP A 369 18.20 -0.12 3.68
N ARG A 370 18.63 1.00 3.09
CA ARG A 370 19.06 1.03 1.69
C ARG A 370 20.29 0.17 1.41
N GLU A 371 21.24 0.15 2.34
CA GLU A 371 22.42 -0.71 2.26
C GLU A 371 22.04 -2.19 2.37
N GLN A 372 21.12 -2.55 3.26
CA GLN A 372 20.57 -3.91 3.35
C GLN A 372 19.90 -4.32 2.04
N LEU A 373 19.01 -3.49 1.50
CA LEU A 373 18.38 -3.73 0.20
C LEU A 373 19.41 -3.88 -0.92
N ALA A 374 20.49 -3.08 -0.93
CA ALA A 374 21.56 -3.21 -1.93
C ALA A 374 22.21 -4.60 -1.91
N ARG A 375 22.42 -5.18 -0.72
CA ARG A 375 23.00 -6.53 -0.55
C ARG A 375 22.06 -7.65 -0.99
N LEU A 376 20.76 -7.38 -1.01
CA LEU A 376 19.71 -8.31 -1.43
C LEU A 376 19.30 -8.11 -2.90
N ALA A 377 19.93 -7.19 -3.62
CA ALA A 377 19.66 -7.05 -5.05
C ALA A 377 20.37 -8.16 -5.82
N VAL A 378 19.68 -8.70 -6.83
CA VAL A 378 20.22 -9.63 -7.82
C VAL A 378 20.46 -8.85 -9.12
N GLU A 379 21.65 -8.98 -9.70
CA GLU A 379 21.97 -8.31 -10.97
C GLU A 379 21.26 -9.02 -12.13
N ILE A 380 20.35 -8.32 -12.81
CA ILE A 380 19.67 -8.79 -14.02
C ILE A 380 19.97 -7.80 -15.14
N GLU A 381 20.68 -8.27 -16.17
CA GLU A 381 21.07 -7.47 -17.34
C GLU A 381 21.71 -6.11 -16.98
N GLY A 382 22.55 -6.10 -15.94
CA GLY A 382 23.25 -4.92 -15.45
C GLY A 382 22.45 -3.99 -14.52
N VAL A 383 21.22 -4.36 -14.14
CA VAL A 383 20.40 -3.60 -13.18
C VAL A 383 20.29 -4.38 -11.86
N PRO A 384 20.54 -3.76 -10.69
CA PRO A 384 20.32 -4.41 -9.40
C PRO A 384 18.82 -4.43 -9.09
N LEU A 385 18.23 -5.63 -9.13
CA LEU A 385 16.80 -5.87 -8.98
C LEU A 385 16.49 -6.69 -7.73
N LEU A 386 15.43 -6.32 -7.01
CA LEU A 386 15.02 -7.00 -5.79
C LEU A 386 14.01 -8.13 -6.08
N PRO A 387 14.25 -9.36 -5.61
CA PRO A 387 13.30 -10.45 -5.76
C PRO A 387 12.04 -10.22 -4.92
N GLU A 388 10.99 -10.99 -5.21
CA GLU A 388 9.81 -11.08 -4.34
C GLU A 388 10.19 -11.57 -2.94
N LEU A 389 10.94 -12.67 -2.87
CA LEU A 389 11.33 -13.29 -1.61
C LEU A 389 12.59 -14.15 -1.70
N TYR A 390 13.09 -14.52 -0.52
CA TYR A 390 14.17 -15.47 -0.29
C TYR A 390 13.67 -16.70 0.46
N LEU A 391 13.89 -17.87 -0.14
CA LEU A 391 13.46 -19.18 0.38
C LEU A 391 14.63 -20.05 0.83
N VAL A 392 14.34 -20.99 1.73
CA VAL A 392 15.29 -22.02 2.16
C VAL A 392 15.29 -23.13 1.10
N PRO A 393 16.44 -23.49 0.51
CA PRO A 393 16.54 -24.60 -0.43
C PRO A 393 16.17 -25.94 0.22
N GLU A 394 15.57 -26.85 -0.56
CA GLU A 394 15.11 -28.15 -0.07
C GLU A 394 16.17 -28.95 0.73
N PRO A 395 17.45 -29.05 0.30
CA PRO A 395 18.46 -29.79 1.04
C PRO A 395 18.82 -29.19 2.41
N LEU A 396 18.45 -27.93 2.66
CA LEU A 396 18.84 -27.17 3.85
C LEU A 396 17.71 -27.02 4.87
N ILE A 397 16.48 -27.45 4.56
CA ILE A 397 15.30 -27.31 5.44
C ILE A 397 15.55 -27.89 6.83
N GLU A 398 16.04 -29.13 6.91
CA GLU A 398 16.20 -29.81 8.19
C GLU A 398 17.30 -29.19 9.05
N ALA A 399 18.30 -28.56 8.43
CA ALA A 399 19.31 -27.80 9.14
C ALA A 399 18.75 -26.46 9.66
N GLU A 400 17.98 -25.74 8.83
CA GLU A 400 17.32 -24.50 9.22
C GLU A 400 16.32 -24.72 10.36
N ARG A 401 15.54 -25.81 10.34
CA ARG A 401 14.62 -26.16 11.43
C ARG A 401 15.32 -26.39 12.77
N ARG A 402 16.52 -26.99 12.75
CA ARG A 402 17.31 -27.25 13.96
C ARG A 402 17.95 -25.99 14.51
N GLN A 403 18.35 -25.07 13.63
CA GLN A 403 18.97 -23.80 14.00
C GLN A 403 18.42 -22.68 13.09
N PRO A 404 17.29 -22.05 13.44
CA PRO A 404 16.67 -21.02 12.60
C PRO A 404 17.61 -19.85 12.30
N GLY A 405 17.62 -19.38 11.04
CA GLY A 405 18.49 -18.32 10.55
C GLY A 405 19.93 -18.75 10.29
N SER A 406 20.22 -20.05 10.23
CA SER A 406 21.59 -20.56 10.02
C SER A 406 21.92 -20.83 8.56
N GLN A 407 20.91 -21.06 7.71
CA GLN A 407 21.12 -21.47 6.33
C GLN A 407 21.06 -20.28 5.37
N GLN A 408 21.86 -20.35 4.29
CA GLN A 408 21.79 -19.39 3.21
C GLN A 408 20.49 -19.61 2.41
N ARG A 409 19.76 -18.53 2.17
CA ARG A 409 18.54 -18.52 1.35
C ARG A 409 18.85 -18.11 -0.09
N ILE A 410 17.99 -18.53 -1.00
CA ILE A 410 18.07 -18.19 -2.42
C ILE A 410 16.88 -17.31 -2.82
N ALA A 411 17.11 -16.37 -3.73
CA ALA A 411 16.04 -15.58 -4.32
C ALA A 411 15.10 -16.49 -5.14
N ASN A 412 13.80 -16.19 -5.15
CA ASN A 412 12.88 -16.86 -6.07
C ASN A 412 13.03 -16.33 -7.50
N ASP A 413 12.31 -16.95 -8.43
CA ASP A 413 12.38 -16.61 -9.87
C ASP A 413 11.73 -15.27 -10.22
N ASN A 414 10.93 -14.71 -9.31
CA ASN A 414 10.23 -13.44 -9.51
C ASN A 414 11.17 -12.25 -9.23
N VAL A 415 11.98 -11.89 -10.23
CA VAL A 415 12.93 -10.78 -10.16
C VAL A 415 12.70 -9.81 -11.34
N PRO A 416 12.27 -8.56 -11.08
CA PRO A 416 11.95 -7.96 -9.79
C PRO A 416 10.49 -8.17 -9.36
N LEU A 417 10.23 -8.08 -8.05
CA LEU A 417 8.91 -7.66 -7.57
C LEU A 417 8.80 -6.13 -7.72
N LEU A 418 7.95 -5.66 -8.64
CA LEU A 418 7.83 -4.24 -8.98
C LEU A 418 7.45 -3.36 -7.77
N TRP A 419 6.64 -3.89 -6.84
CA TRP A 419 6.27 -3.21 -5.61
C TRP A 419 7.51 -2.89 -4.75
N THR A 420 8.34 -3.89 -4.42
CA THR A 420 9.58 -3.70 -3.66
C THR A 420 10.52 -2.73 -4.38
N GLN A 421 10.69 -2.91 -5.69
CA GLN A 421 11.60 -2.12 -6.50
C GLN A 421 11.17 -0.64 -6.54
N SER A 422 9.87 -0.40 -6.70
CA SER A 422 9.29 0.96 -6.74
C SER A 422 9.49 1.71 -5.43
N LEU A 423 9.19 1.08 -4.29
CA LEU A 423 9.42 1.68 -2.97
C LEU A 423 10.90 1.95 -2.70
N THR A 424 11.79 1.06 -3.19
CA THR A 424 13.24 1.27 -3.06
C THR A 424 13.70 2.49 -3.85
N TRP A 425 13.24 2.67 -5.09
CA TRP A 425 13.56 3.85 -5.89
C TRP A 425 12.95 5.15 -5.33
N LEU A 426 11.76 5.10 -4.72
CA LEU A 426 11.25 6.24 -3.96
C LEU A 426 12.18 6.62 -2.80
N GLY A 427 12.67 5.62 -2.07
CA GLY A 427 13.69 5.81 -1.04
C GLY A 427 14.96 6.44 -1.60
N ASP A 428 15.42 5.99 -2.78
CA ASP A 428 16.59 6.55 -3.47
C ASP A 428 16.39 8.01 -3.88
N LEU A 429 15.22 8.38 -4.41
CA LEU A 429 14.90 9.77 -4.74
C LEU A 429 14.98 10.68 -3.49
N LEU A 430 14.50 10.20 -2.33
CA LEU A 430 14.59 10.93 -1.06
C LEU A 430 16.04 11.00 -0.53
N LEU A 431 16.75 9.88 -0.48
CA LEU A 431 18.13 9.81 0.02
C LEU A 431 19.10 10.63 -0.84
N GLN A 432 18.84 10.75 -2.13
CA GLN A 432 19.65 11.55 -3.05
C GLN A 432 19.29 13.04 -3.05
N GLY A 433 18.33 13.46 -2.23
CA GLY A 433 17.89 14.86 -2.14
C GLY A 433 17.13 15.35 -3.38
N LEU A 434 16.59 14.43 -4.19
CA LEU A 434 15.81 14.74 -5.39
C LEU A 434 14.33 15.01 -5.04
N LEU A 435 13.86 14.42 -3.94
CA LEU A 435 12.56 14.66 -3.33
C LEU A 435 12.69 15.02 -1.85
N GLU A 436 11.66 15.68 -1.33
CA GLU A 436 11.42 15.90 0.09
C GLU A 436 10.25 15.03 0.57
N PRO A 437 10.20 14.67 1.88
CA PRO A 437 9.07 13.94 2.46
C PRO A 437 7.69 14.54 2.15
N ALA A 438 7.60 15.88 2.06
CA ALA A 438 6.37 16.60 1.76
C ALA A 438 5.86 16.36 0.33
N ASP A 439 6.74 16.02 -0.61
CA ASP A 439 6.36 15.75 -2.00
C ASP A 439 5.53 14.44 -2.12
N LEU A 440 5.83 13.44 -1.27
CA LEU A 440 5.14 12.14 -1.26
C LEU A 440 3.96 12.06 -0.28
N ASP A 441 3.87 13.01 0.66
CA ASP A 441 2.76 13.12 1.62
C ASP A 441 2.20 14.55 1.65
N PRO A 442 1.60 15.03 0.55
CA PRO A 442 0.96 16.34 0.49
C PRO A 442 -0.25 16.46 1.44
N SER A 443 -0.77 15.34 1.94
CA SER A 443 -1.83 15.30 2.95
C SER A 443 -1.30 15.49 4.38
N GLY A 444 0.01 15.54 4.60
CA GLY A 444 0.64 15.79 5.90
C GLY A 444 0.39 14.71 6.96
N ARG A 445 0.09 13.49 6.55
CA ARG A 445 -0.32 12.39 7.44
C ARG A 445 0.81 11.93 8.36
N ARG A 446 2.06 12.05 7.92
CA ARG A 446 3.24 11.75 8.74
C ARG A 446 3.41 12.68 9.95
N LEU A 447 2.80 13.87 9.92
CA LEU A 447 3.00 14.88 10.96
C LEU A 447 2.17 14.61 12.22
N GLY A 448 1.27 13.61 12.17
CA GLY A 448 0.32 13.32 13.23
C GLY A 448 -0.70 14.45 13.41
N SER A 449 -1.81 14.14 14.05
CA SER A 449 -2.79 15.14 14.48
C SER A 449 -3.14 14.91 15.93
N SER A 450 -3.13 15.98 16.73
CA SER A 450 -3.62 15.89 18.10
C SER A 450 -5.12 15.63 18.07
N LEU A 451 -5.55 14.52 18.66
CA LEU A 451 -6.97 14.23 18.84
C LEU A 451 -7.60 15.32 19.71
N GLY A 452 -8.65 15.95 19.19
CA GLY A 452 -9.35 17.01 19.89
C GLY A 452 -10.19 17.83 18.92
N ALA A 453 -10.99 18.72 19.48
CA ALA A 453 -11.67 19.75 18.73
C ALA A 453 -11.46 21.06 19.48
N ASN A 454 -11.03 22.10 18.76
CA ASN A 454 -10.96 23.44 19.33
C ASN A 454 -12.38 23.97 19.61
N GLU A 455 -13.35 23.55 18.80
CA GLU A 455 -14.75 23.92 18.87
C GLU A 455 -15.62 22.70 18.50
N VAL A 456 -16.78 22.57 19.13
CA VAL A 456 -17.75 21.51 18.81
C VAL A 456 -19.00 22.17 18.28
N LEU A 457 -19.38 21.83 17.04
CA LEU A 457 -20.66 22.24 16.49
C LEU A 457 -21.75 21.31 17.02
N VAL A 458 -22.71 21.87 17.76
CA VAL A 458 -23.89 21.15 18.22
C VAL A 458 -25.06 21.53 17.32
N ALA A 459 -25.54 20.59 16.51
CA ALA A 459 -26.78 20.75 15.74
C ALA A 459 -27.90 19.97 16.43
N LEU A 460 -29.02 20.65 16.71
CA LEU A 460 -30.20 20.00 17.27
C LEU A 460 -31.07 19.49 16.12
N VAL A 461 -31.37 18.18 16.13
CA VAL A 461 -32.32 17.56 15.20
C VAL A 461 -33.67 17.47 15.90
N PRO A 462 -34.64 18.32 15.53
CA PRO A 462 -35.90 18.41 16.22
C PRO A 462 -36.81 17.22 15.85
N ALA A 463 -37.45 16.61 16.85
CA ALA A 463 -38.38 15.49 16.61
C ALA A 463 -39.68 15.93 15.90
N SER A 464 -39.96 17.23 15.80
CA SER A 464 -41.13 17.77 15.10
C SER A 464 -40.87 19.21 14.63
N ALA A 465 -41.66 19.68 13.66
CA ALA A 465 -41.61 21.07 13.20
C ALA A 465 -41.90 22.09 14.32
N ALA A 466 -42.73 21.73 15.30
CA ALA A 466 -43.00 22.59 16.46
C ALA A 466 -41.76 22.74 17.36
N ILE A 467 -41.03 21.65 17.58
CA ILE A 467 -39.76 21.69 18.32
C ILE A 467 -38.71 22.48 17.51
N ALA A 468 -38.66 22.29 16.18
CA ALA A 468 -37.78 23.06 15.30
C ALA A 468 -38.00 24.58 15.45
N ALA A 469 -39.26 25.02 15.37
CA ALA A 469 -39.61 26.42 15.52
C ALA A 469 -39.30 26.98 16.91
N ALA A 470 -39.52 26.19 17.97
CA ALA A 470 -39.20 26.60 19.34
C ALA A 470 -37.67 26.75 19.55
N LEU A 471 -36.87 25.85 18.99
CA LEU A 471 -35.41 25.91 19.05
C LEU A 471 -34.86 27.10 18.24
N GLU A 472 -35.40 27.36 17.05
CA GLU A 472 -35.05 28.54 16.25
C GLU A 472 -35.43 29.85 16.96
N ALA A 473 -36.61 29.92 17.58
CA ALA A 473 -37.02 31.08 18.37
C ALA A 473 -36.12 31.32 19.59
N ALA A 474 -35.50 30.26 20.11
CA ALA A 474 -34.50 30.33 21.19
C ALA A 474 -33.08 30.65 20.67
N GLY A 475 -32.89 30.86 19.36
CA GLY A 475 -31.59 31.17 18.76
C GLY A 475 -30.65 29.97 18.65
N LEU A 476 -31.17 28.75 18.78
CA LEU A 476 -30.39 27.52 18.68
C LEU A 476 -30.28 27.06 17.21
N PRO A 477 -29.11 26.55 16.78
CA PRO A 477 -28.94 26.04 15.42
C PRO A 477 -29.74 24.75 15.21
N VAL A 478 -30.66 24.78 14.26
CA VAL A 478 -31.56 23.67 13.90
C VAL A 478 -31.25 23.19 12.49
N SER A 479 -31.08 21.89 12.32
CA SER A 479 -31.03 21.26 11.00
C SER A 479 -32.41 20.68 10.69
N ARG A 480 -33.09 21.22 9.68
CA ARG A 480 -34.33 20.66 9.15
C ARG A 480 -33.95 19.60 8.08
N PRO A 481 -34.53 18.40 8.12
CA PRO A 481 -34.27 17.36 7.12
C PRO A 481 -34.69 17.77 5.71
#